data_AF-A0A925F5Y3-F1
#
_entry.id   AF-A0A925F5Y3-F1
#
_cell.length_a   1.000
_cell.length_b   1.000
_cell.length_c   1.000
_cell.angle_alpha   90.00
_cell.angle_beta   90.00
_cell.angle_gamma   90.00
#
_symmetry.space_group_name_H-M   'P 1'
#
loop_
_entity.id
_entity.type
_entity.pdbx_description
1 polymer ?
#
loop_
_entity_poly.entity_id
_entity_poly.type
_entity_poly.pdbx_seq_one_letter_code
_entity_poly.pdbx_strand_id
1 'polypeptide(L)' 'MRKGDIGVVVEHLPAPDGTNDGYILEFFDAQGTTVGVLPVLESDLEFPRPNTVLTFRELEKMA' A
#
# COMPACT_ATOMS: atom_id res chain seq x y z
N MET A 1 8.82 0.43 2.95
CA MET A 1 7.46 0.31 3.52
C MET A 1 7.41 -0.95 4.37
N ARG A 2 6.60 -0.95 5.43
CA ARG A 2 6.49 -2.09 6.35
C ARG A 2 5.05 -2.60 6.42
N LYS A 3 4.88 -3.84 6.88
CA LYS A 3 3.56 -4.44 7.09
C LYS A 3 2.70 -3.54 7.99
N GLY A 4 1.47 -3.28 7.56
CA GLY A 4 0.51 -2.43 8.25
C GLY A 4 0.53 -0.96 7.84
N ASP A 5 1.51 -0.52 7.02
CA ASP A 5 1.41 0.78 6.36
C ASP A 5 0.25 0.76 5.34
N ILE A 6 -0.46 1.88 5.18
CA ILE A 6 -1.58 2.02 4.26
C ILE A 6 -1.14 2.75 3.01
N GLY A 7 -1.51 2.20 1.85
CA GLY A 7 -1.34 2.81 0.54
C GLY A 7 -2.66 2.93 -0.21
N VAL A 8 -2.64 3.74 -1.27
CA VAL A 8 -3.75 3.89 -2.21
C VAL A 8 -3.41 3.12 -3.47
N VAL A 9 -4.36 2.33 -3.97
CA VAL A 9 -4.24 1.67 -5.28
C VAL A 9 -4.27 2.74 -6.37
N VAL A 10 -3.21 2.85 -7.14
CA VAL A 10 -3.12 3.75 -8.29
C VAL A 10 -3.20 3.01 -9.62
N GLU A 11 -2.85 1.72 -9.65
CA GLU A 11 -2.96 0.87 -10.83
C GLU A 11 -3.25 -0.59 -10.44
N HIS A 12 -4.08 -1.26 -11.24
CA HIS A 12 -4.35 -2.69 -11.15
C HIS A 12 -3.62 -3.42 -12.28
N LEU A 13 -2.88 -4.47 -11.93
CA LEU A 13 -2.05 -5.26 -12.82
C LEU A 13 -2.62 -6.69 -12.90
N PRO A 14 -3.54 -6.97 -13.86
CA PRO A 14 -4.16 -8.28 -13.96
C PRO A 14 -3.14 -9.36 -14.33
N ALA A 15 -3.22 -10.51 -13.67
CA ALA A 15 -2.39 -11.67 -13.99
C ALA A 15 -2.83 -12.30 -15.34
N PRO A 16 -1.92 -12.55 -16.28
CA PRO A 16 -2.26 -13.10 -17.60
C PRO A 16 -2.97 -14.46 -17.57
N ASP A 17 -2.74 -15.24 -16.52
CA ASP A 17 -3.23 -16.60 -16.33
C ASP A 17 -4.27 -16.73 -15.19
N GLY A 18 -4.77 -15.59 -14.68
CA GLY A 18 -5.73 -15.56 -13.59
C GLY A 18 -5.19 -16.10 -12.28
N THR A 19 -3.86 -16.06 -12.09
CA THR A 19 -3.21 -16.46 -10.82
C THR A 19 -3.49 -15.45 -9.73
N ASN A 20 -2.61 -14.47 -9.55
CA ASN A 20 -2.66 -13.51 -8.45
C ASN A 20 -2.38 -12.14 -9.02
N ASP A 21 -3.39 -11.28 -9.00
CA ASP A 21 -3.26 -9.93 -9.53
C ASP A 21 -2.22 -9.15 -8.73
N GLY A 22 -1.63 -8.16 -9.39
CA GLY A 22 -0.78 -7.17 -8.78
C GLY A 22 -1.48 -5.83 -8.67
N TYR A 23 -0.95 -4.98 -7.81
CA TYR A 23 -1.36 -3.58 -7.71
C TYR A 23 -0.12 -2.70 -7.57
N ILE A 24 -0.20 -1.49 -8.10
CA ILE A 24 0.73 -0.43 -7.73
C ILE A 24 0.08 0.36 -6.60
N LEU A 25 0.77 0.41 -5.46
CA LEU A 25 0.37 1.22 -4.32
C LEU A 25 1.24 2.48 -4.22
N GLU A 26 0.58 3.61 -3.97
CA GLU A 26 1.20 4.85 -3.55
C GLU A 26 1.02 5.06 -2.04
N PHE A 27 2.11 5.38 -1.35
CA PHE A 27 2.16 5.61 0.09
C PHE A 27 2.44 7.08 0.37
N PHE A 28 1.70 7.64 1.32
CA PHE A 28 1.80 9.04 1.73
C PHE A 28 2.24 9.16 3.18
N ASP A 29 2.99 10.21 3.51
CA ASP A 29 3.17 10.63 4.89
C ASP A 29 1.92 11.36 5.43
N ALA A 30 1.96 11.75 6.70
CA ALA A 30 0.86 12.46 7.36
C ALA A 30 0.58 13.86 6.77
N GLN A 31 1.48 14.40 5.94
CA GLN A 31 1.31 15.68 5.24
C GLN A 31 0.79 15.49 3.80
N GLY A 32 0.54 14.24 3.37
CA GLY A 32 0.12 13.91 2.02
C GLY A 32 1.26 13.90 1.01
N THR A 33 2.52 13.86 1.45
CA THR A 33 3.69 13.74 0.56
C THR A 33 3.91 12.28 0.21
N THR A 34 4.08 11.98 -1.08
CA THR A 34 4.43 10.64 -1.54
C THR A 34 5.79 10.22 -0.98
N VAL A 35 5.82 9.10 -0.25
CA VAL A 35 7.03 8.52 0.35
C VAL A 35 7.44 7.19 -0.30
N GLY A 36 6.60 6.64 -1.18
CA GLY A 36 6.93 5.46 -1.95
C GLY A 36 5.83 5.06 -2.92
N VAL A 37 6.24 4.50 -4.06
CA VAL A 37 5.36 3.88 -5.06
C VAL A 37 5.94 2.52 -5.38
N LEU A 38 5.20 1.44 -5.12
CA LEU A 38 5.71 0.08 -5.36
C LEU A 38 4.63 -0.89 -5.83
N PRO A 39 4.99 -1.88 -6.67
CA PRO A 39 4.13 -3.00 -6.98
C PRO A 39 4.07 -3.97 -5.79
N VAL A 40 2.89 -4.54 -5.57
CA VAL A 40 2.59 -5.56 -4.55
C VAL A 40 1.63 -6.59 -5.13
N LEU A 41 1.61 -7.80 -4.56
CA LEU A 41 0.62 -8.81 -4.93
C LEU A 41 -0.70 -8.55 -4.20
N GLU A 42 -1.83 -8.93 -4.80
CA GLU A 42 -3.14 -8.90 -4.15
C GLU A 42 -3.13 -9.66 -2.82
N SER A 43 -2.44 -10.80 -2.78
CA SER A 43 -2.27 -11.61 -1.57
C SER A 43 -1.52 -10.92 -0.41
N ASP A 44 -0.79 -9.84 -0.69
CA ASP A 44 -0.09 -9.04 0.33
C ASP A 44 -0.99 -7.94 0.92
N LEU A 45 -2.20 -7.75 0.36
CA LEU A 45 -3.12 -6.69 0.71
C LEU A 45 -4.22 -7.17 1.66
N GLU A 46 -4.59 -6.28 2.57
CA GLU A 46 -5.81 -6.38 3.36
C GLU A 46 -6.59 -5.08 3.19
N PHE A 47 -7.82 -5.17 2.67
CA PHE A 47 -8.68 -4.01 2.56
C PHE A 47 -9.15 -3.54 3.95
N PRO A 48 -9.14 -2.22 4.22
CA PRO A 48 -9.64 -1.69 5.49
C PRO A 48 -11.10 -2.07 5.70
N ARG A 49 -11.42 -2.56 6.90
CA ARG A 49 -12.79 -2.89 7.28
C ARG A 49 -13.54 -1.61 7.67
N PRO A 50 -14.89 -1.59 7.56
CA PRO A 50 -15.69 -0.53 8.15
C PRO A 50 -15.32 -0.32 9.64
N ASN A 51 -15.21 0.93 10.08
CA ASN A 51 -14.85 1.33 11.45
C ASN A 51 -13.39 1.00 11.89
N THR A 52 -12.46 0.83 10.96
CA THR A 52 -11.03 0.72 11.29
C THR A 52 -10.47 2.09 11.71
N VAL A 53 -9.84 2.18 12.89
CA VAL A 53 -9.11 3.37 13.34
C VAL A 53 -7.62 3.21 13.02
N LEU A 54 -7.04 4.20 12.35
CA LEU A 54 -5.64 4.17 11.93
C LEU A 54 -4.74 4.77 13.01
N THR A 55 -3.57 4.15 13.21
CA THR A 55 -2.48 4.69 14.02
C THR A 55 -1.29 4.98 13.14
N PHE A 56 -0.62 6.12 13.35
CA PHE A 56 0.58 6.47 12.59
C PHE A 56 1.86 6.08 13.33
N ARG A 57 2.95 6.14 12.58
CA ARG A 57 4.31 5.89 13.05
C ARG A 57 5.26 6.77 12.26
N GLU A 58 6.36 7.19 12.90
CA GLU A 58 7.37 7.95 12.19
C GLU A 58 8.02 7.10 11.09
N LEU A 59 8.21 7.71 9.93
CA LEU A 59 9.00 7.10 8.87
C LEU A 59 10.47 7.18 9.29
N GLU A 60 11.15 6.04 9.34
CA GLU A 60 12.59 6.03 9.57
C GLU A 60 13.25 6.83 8.44
N LYS A 61 14.07 7.82 8.81
CA LYS A 61 14.89 8.55 7.85
C LYS A 61 15.67 7.52 7.03
N MET A 62 15.43 7.51 5.72
CA MET A 62 16.35 6.85 4.79
C MET A 62 17.68 7.59 4.95
N ALA A 63 18.69 6.88 5.45
CA ALA A 63 20.06 7.38 5.59
C ALA A 63 20.69 7.63 4.22
#